data_AF-A0A550D2P8-F1
#
_entry.id   AF-A0A550D2P8-F1
#
_cell.length_a   1.000
_cell.length_b   1.000
_cell.length_c   1.000
_cell.angle_alpha   90.00
_cell.angle_beta   90.00
_cell.angle_gamma   90.00
#
_symmetry.space_group_name_H-M   'P 1'
#
loop_
_entity.id
_entity.type
_entity.pdbx_description
1 polymer ?
#
loop_
_entity_poly.entity_id
_entity_poly.type
_entity_poly.pdbx_seq_one_letter_code
_entity_poly.pdbx_strand_id
1 'polypeptide(L)' 'MRIVVDTSALVALYIPEKLSKYIREEMEKNEEYHFLDLIYYEFTNVIRKRVARGEISNDKA' A
#
# COMPACT_ATOMS: atom_id res chain seq x y z
N MET A 1 -14.29 7.30 12.32
CA MET A 1 -14.11 8.23 11.17
C MET A 1 -14.15 7.38 9.91
N ARG A 2 -14.76 7.82 8.81
CA ARG A 2 -14.72 7.04 7.56
C ARG A 2 -13.45 7.37 6.81
N ILE A 3 -12.56 6.39 6.65
CA ILE A 3 -11.32 6.54 5.89
C ILE A 3 -11.50 5.85 4.53
N VAL A 4 -11.22 6.60 3.46
CA VAL A 4 -11.05 6.03 2.14
C VAL A 4 -9.57 5.78 1.92
N VAL A 5 -9.21 4.53 1.64
CA VAL A 5 -7.84 4.09 1.39
C VAL A 5 -7.60 4.11 -0.10
N ASP A 6 -6.61 4.91 -0.51
CA ASP A 6 -6.10 4.95 -1.87
C ASP A 6 -4.90 4.00 -2.03
N THR A 7 -4.55 3.65 -3.28
CA THR A 7 -3.44 2.76 -3.60
C THR A 7 -2.14 3.21 -2.96
N SER A 8 -1.86 4.51 -2.93
CA SER A 8 -0.64 5.06 -2.33
C SER A 8 -0.51 4.76 -0.83
N ALA A 9 -1.62 4.84 -0.08
CA ALA A 9 -1.66 4.50 1.34
C ALA A 9 -1.48 3.00 1.56
N LEU A 10 -2.12 2.17 0.74
CA LEU A 10 -1.95 0.72 0.79
C LEU A 10 -0.50 0.31 0.50
N VAL A 11 0.14 0.90 -0.52
CA VAL A 11 1.55 0.67 -0.87
C VAL A 11 2.46 0.97 0.33
N ALA A 12 2.23 2.08 1.03
CA ALA A 12 3.03 2.47 2.17
C ALA A 12 2.94 1.50 3.37
N LEU A 13 1.92 0.62 3.43
CA LEU A 13 1.84 -0.41 4.47
C LEU A 13 2.77 -1.60 4.20
N TYR A 14 3.01 -1.92 2.93
CA TYR A 14 3.73 -3.13 2.51
C TYR A 14 5.13 -2.86 1.98
N ILE A 15 5.39 -1.66 1.48
CA ILE A 15 6.69 -1.24 0.99
C ILE A 15 7.21 -0.12 1.89
N PRO A 16 8.48 -0.18 2.37
CA PRO A 16 9.06 0.88 3.16
C PRO A 16 9.04 2.23 2.41
N GLU A 17 8.30 3.18 2.95
CA GLU A 17 8.14 4.55 2.46
C GLU A 17 8.35 5.54 3.61
N LYS A 18 8.65 6.80 3.30
CA LYS A 18 8.90 7.84 4.31
C LYS A 18 7.77 8.00 5.33
N LEU A 19 6.52 7.72 4.92
CA LEU A 19 5.31 7.87 5.75
C LEU A 19 4.73 6.53 6.23
N SER A 20 5.38 5.39 5.97
CA SER A 20 4.83 4.07 6.33
C SER A 20 4.44 3.94 7.80
N LYS A 21 5.26 4.49 8.71
CA LYS A 21 4.97 4.47 10.15
C LYS A 21 3.70 5.26 10.49
N TYR A 22 3.61 6.49 9.99
CA TYR A 22 2.45 7.34 10.20
C TYR A 22 1.17 6.71 9.64
N ILE A 23 1.22 6.18 8.40
CA ILE A 23 0.06 5.55 7.78
C ILE A 23 -0.38 4.31 8.57
N ARG A 24 0.55 3.47 9.03
CA ARG A 24 0.23 2.31 9.87
C ARG A 24 -0.49 2.73 11.16
N GLU A 25 0.07 3.71 11.87
CA GLU A 25 -0.52 4.22 13.12
C GLU A 25 -1.90 4.85 12.89
N GLU A 26 -2.11 5.58 11.79
CA GLU A 26 -3.43 6.13 11.44
C GLU A 26 -4.43 5.05 11.07
N MET A 27 -3.99 4.00 10.37
CA MET A 27 -4.87 2.88 10.05
C MET A 27 -5.29 2.16 11.32
N GLU A 28 -4.37 1.80 12.22
CA GLU A 28 -4.66 1.09 13.48
C GLU A 28 -5.66 1.80 14.40
N LYS A 29 -5.84 3.12 14.26
CA LYS A 29 -6.84 3.91 15.02
C LYS A 29 -8.28 3.78 14.50
N ASN A 30 -8.50 3.12 13.36
CA ASN A 30 -9.79 3.06 12.69
C ASN A 30 -10.28 1.61 12.55
N GLU A 31 -11.56 1.39 12.84
CA GLU A 31 -12.19 0.07 12.78
C GLU A 31 -12.76 -0.27 11.39
N GLU A 32 -12.94 0.73 10.53
CA GLU A 32 -13.57 0.60 9.22
C GLU A 32 -12.78 1.36 8.15
N TYR A 33 -12.61 0.71 7.00
CA TYR A 33 -11.96 1.29 5.82
C TYR A 33 -12.83 1.08 4.58
N HIS A 34 -12.80 2.06 3.69
CA HIS A 34 -13.44 1.99 2.39
C HIS A 34 -12.38 2.07 1.31
N PHE A 35 -12.51 1.29 0.24
CA PHE A 35 -11.65 1.37 -0.93
C PHE A 35 -12.45 1.02 -2.18
N LEU A 36 -11.98 1.50 -3.32
CA LEU A 36 -12.51 1.08 -4.63
C LEU A 36 -11.88 -0.26 -5.02
N ASP A 37 -12.63 -1.08 -5.76
CA ASP A 37 -12.11 -2.30 -6.39
C ASP A 37 -10.88 -2.04 -7.27
N LEU A 38 -10.82 -0.86 -7.90
CA LEU A 38 -9.69 -0.36 -8.67
C LEU A 38 -8.34 -0.49 -7.94
N ILE A 39 -8.33 -0.36 -6.61
CA ILE A 39 -7.10 -0.43 -5.80
C ILE A 39 -6.34 -1.73 -6.02
N TYR A 40 -7.03 -2.83 -6.30
CA TYR A 40 -6.42 -4.13 -6.57
C TYR A 40 -5.53 -4.07 -7.82
N TYR A 41 -6.00 -3.45 -8.89
CA TYR A 41 -5.29 -3.34 -10.16
C TYR A 41 -4.13 -2.35 -10.08
N GLU A 42 -4.34 -1.22 -9.40
CA GLU A 42 -3.29 -0.21 -9.23
C GLU A 42 -2.16 -0.72 -8.34
N PHE A 43 -2.49 -1.30 -7.18
CA PHE A 43 -1.52 -1.87 -6.25
C PHE A 43 -0.65 -2.93 -6.93
N THR A 44 -1.28 -3.91 -7.59
CA THR A 44 -0.55 -4.98 -8.29
C THR A 44 0.32 -4.43 -9.42
N ASN A 45 -0.13 -3.41 -10.16
CA ASN A 45 0.67 -2.76 -11.19
C ASN A 45 1.86 -1.97 -10.61
N VAL A 46 1.73 -1.36 -9.44
CA VAL A 46 2.84 -0.73 -8.72
C VAL A 46 3.89 -1.78 -8.36
N ILE A 47 3.49 -2.87 -7.70
CA ILE A 47 4.41 -3.97 -7.34
C ILE A 47 5.13 -4.50 -8.59
N ARG A 48 4.38 -4.80 -9.65
CA ARG A 48 4.95 -5.28 -10.92
C ARG A 48 6.00 -4.33 -11.48
N LYS A 49 5.73 -3.02 -11.49
CA LYS A 49 6.67 -2.01 -11.99
C LYS A 49 7.92 -1.91 -11.13
N ARG A 50 7.79 -1.95 -9.81
CA ARG A 50 8.94 -1.90 -8.88
C ARG A 50 9.84 -3.13 -9.02
N VAL A 51 9.24 -4.32 -9.16
CA VAL A 51 9.97 -5.56 -9.48
C VAL A 51 10.69 -5.43 -10.83
N ALA A 52 9.99 -4.97 -11.88
CA ALA A 52 10.59 -4.79 -13.20
C ALA A 52 11.76 -3.77 -13.23
N ARG A 53 11.80 -2.84 -12.27
CA ARG A 53 12.88 -1.87 -12.08
C ARG A 53 13.97 -2.34 -11.13
N GLY A 54 13.83 -3.51 -10.50
CA GLY A 54 14.76 -4.02 -9.50
C GLY A 54 14.71 -3.29 -8.15
N GLU A 55 13.65 -2.51 -7.89
CA GLU A 55 13.44 -1.81 -6.61
C GLU A 55 12.97 -2.75 -5.50
N ILE A 56 12.40 -3.90 -5.87
CA ILE A 56 11.97 -4.97 -4.97
C ILE A 56 12.57 -6.27 -5.51
N SER A 57 13.25 -7.02 -4.65
CA SER A 57 13.82 -8.31 -5.03
C SER A 57 12.73 -9.36 -5.24
N ASN A 58 12.95 -10.26 -6.20
CA ASN A 58 12.15 -11.47 -6.40
C ASN A 58 12.58 -12.62 -5.47
N ASP A 59 13.51 -12.38 -4.55
CA ASP A 59 13.91 -13.38 -3.58
C ASP A 59 12.69 -13.85 -2.80
N LYS A 60 12.42 -15.16 -2.87
CA LYS A 60 11.31 -15.80 -2.19
C LYS A 60 11.41 -15.47 -0.69
N ALA A 61 10.42 -14.75 -0.19
CA ALA A 61 10.16 -14.61 1.24
C ALA A 61 10.00 -15.97 1.92
#